data_AF-A0A1C5XUK7-F1
#
_entry.id   AF-A0A1C5XUK7-F1
#
_cell.length_a   1.000
_cell.length_b   1.000
_cell.length_c   1.000
_cell.angle_alpha   90.00
_cell.angle_beta   90.00
_cell.angle_gamma   90.00
#
_symmetry.space_group_name_H-M   'P 1'
#
loop_
_entity.id
_entity.type
_entity.pdbx_description
1 polymer ?
#
loop_
_entity_poly.entity_id
_entity_poly.type
_entity_poly.pdbx_seq_one_letter_code
_entity_poly.pdbx_strand_id
1 'polypeptide(L)' 'MGRPTDNPKPYKIGVKLDQEAKDILDAYCEQESVSVMEAARRGIKRLKPDLKKK' A
#
# COMPACT_ATOMS: atom_id res chain seq x y z
N MET A 1 -23.50 12.73 -17.51
CA MET A 1 -22.08 13.09 -17.73
C MET A 1 -21.25 12.37 -16.66
N GLY A 2 -20.72 11.19 -16.98
CA GLY A 2 -19.95 10.36 -16.04
C GLY A 2 -18.53 10.90 -15.90
N ARG A 3 -17.98 10.94 -14.68
CA ARG A 3 -16.62 11.40 -14.42
C ARG A 3 -15.62 10.48 -15.14
N PRO A 4 -14.87 10.96 -16.14
CA PRO A 4 -13.74 10.20 -16.66
C PRO A 4 -12.63 10.32 -15.62
N THR A 5 -12.50 9.32 -14.76
CA THR A 5 -11.29 9.23 -13.93
C THR A 5 -10.24 8.54 -14.78
N ASP A 6 -9.44 9.32 -15.50
CA ASP A 6 -8.40 8.91 -16.45
C ASP A 6 -7.17 8.27 -15.77
N ASN A 7 -7.35 7.71 -14.58
CA ASN A 7 -6.31 6.94 -13.92
C ASN A 7 -6.96 5.84 -13.09
N PRO A 8 -7.58 4.82 -13.73
CA PRO A 8 -8.00 3.65 -13.00
C PRO A 8 -6.72 3.02 -12.45
N LYS A 9 -6.49 3.12 -11.13
CA LYS A 9 -5.63 2.17 -10.44
C LYS A 9 -6.33 0.82 -10.64
N PRO A 10 -5.96 0.02 -11.65
CA PRO A 10 -6.84 -1.04 -12.14
C PRO A 10 -6.82 -2.23 -11.18
N TYR A 11 -5.81 -2.26 -10.30
CA TYR A 11 -5.57 -3.31 -9.34
C TYR A 11 -5.99 -2.82 -7.95
N LYS A 12 -7.06 -3.44 -7.42
CA LYS A 12 -7.45 -3.31 -6.02
C LYS A 12 -6.89 -4.51 -5.26
N ILE A 13 -6.26 -4.26 -4.13
CA ILE A 13 -5.83 -5.32 -3.21
C ILE A 13 -6.76 -5.29 -1.98
N GLY A 14 -7.34 -6.42 -1.64
CA GLY A 14 -8.14 -6.61 -0.42
C GLY A 14 -7.42 -7.61 0.47
N VAL A 15 -6.58 -7.13 1.38
CA VAL A 15 -5.78 -7.97 2.28
C VAL A 15 -6.37 -7.89 3.69
N LYS A 16 -6.52 -9.04 4.35
CA LYS A 16 -6.78 -9.08 5.79
C LYS A 16 -5.45 -8.91 6.51
N LEU A 17 -5.38 -7.93 7.38
CA LEU A 17 -4.21 -7.64 8.21
C LEU A 17 -4.48 -8.15 9.62
N ASP A 18 -3.51 -8.82 10.21
CA ASP A 18 -3.48 -9.07 11.65
C ASP A 18 -3.24 -7.76 12.41
N GLN A 19 -3.55 -7.76 13.71
CA GLN A 19 -3.44 -6.57 14.56
C GLN A 19 -2.03 -5.98 14.51
N GLU A 20 -0.99 -6.81 14.60
CA GLU A 20 0.42 -6.37 14.52
C GLU A 20 0.73 -5.67 13.19
N ALA A 21 0.28 -6.24 12.06
CA ALA A 21 0.50 -5.63 10.75
C ALA A 21 -0.22 -4.30 10.59
N LYS A 22 -1.41 -4.16 11.21
CA LYS A 22 -2.15 -2.90 11.25
C LYS A 22 -1.40 -1.85 12.08
N ASP A 23 -0.93 -2.20 13.27
CA ASP A 23 -0.18 -1.29 14.15
C ASP A 23 1.11 -0.79 13.47
N ILE A 24 1.87 -1.67 12.81
CA ILE A 24 3.06 -1.28 12.05
C ILE A 24 2.70 -0.29 10.91
N LEU A 25 1.61 -0.56 10.20
CA LEU A 25 1.16 0.27 9.09
C LEU A 25 0.69 1.64 9.58
N ASP A 26 -0.03 1.70 10.69
CA ASP A 26 -0.52 2.93 11.31
C ASP A 26 0.64 3.80 11.80
N ALA A 27 1.57 3.21 12.57
CA ALA A 27 2.78 3.88 13.04
C ALA A 27 3.62 4.43 11.88
N TYR A 28 3.76 3.67 10.77
CA TYR A 28 4.45 4.15 9.58
C TYR A 28 3.71 5.30 8.89
N CYS A 29 2.37 5.24 8.83
CA CYS A 29 1.55 6.31 8.28
C CYS A 29 1.67 7.60 9.10
N GLU A 30 1.65 7.50 10.44
CA GLU A 30 1.84 8.63 11.35
C GLU A 30 3.25 9.23 11.22
N GLN A 31 4.29 8.39 11.24
CA GLN A 31 5.68 8.84 11.14
C GLN A 31 5.96 9.60 9.84
N GLU A 32 5.48 9.09 8.71
CA GLU A 32 5.76 9.67 7.39
C GLU A 32 4.66 10.63 6.92
N SER A 33 3.59 10.78 7.71
CA SER A 33 2.39 11.56 7.38
C SER A 33 1.83 11.21 6.00
N VAL A 34 1.69 9.91 5.74
CA VAL A 34 1.19 9.38 4.45
C VAL A 34 -0.10 8.59 4.63
N SER A 35 -0.90 8.52 3.56
CA SER A 35 -2.08 7.66 3.55
C SER A 35 -1.71 6.18 3.56
N VAL A 36 -2.58 5.34 4.13
CA VAL A 36 -2.48 3.86 4.13
C VAL A 36 -2.19 3.30 2.73
N MET A 37 -2.80 3.87 1.69
CA MET A 37 -2.56 3.44 0.31
C MET A 37 -1.12 3.72 -0.17
N GLU A 38 -0.56 4.86 0.20
CA GLU A 38 0.82 5.22 -0.16
C GLU A 38 1.82 4.43 0.68
N ALA A 39 1.55 4.23 1.98
CA ALA A 39 2.34 3.38 2.85
C ALA A 39 2.40 1.93 2.33
N ALA A 40 1.25 1.34 1.99
CA ALA A 40 1.19 0.00 1.39
C ALA A 40 1.99 -0.06 0.08
N ARG A 41 1.88 0.97 -0.78
CA ARG A 41 2.64 1.05 -2.03
C ARG A 41 4.15 1.15 -1.81
N ARG A 42 4.58 1.94 -0.81
CA ARG A 42 5.99 2.03 -0.38
C ARG A 42 6.47 0.70 0.17
N GLY A 43 5.68 0.03 1.01
CA GLY A 43 5.96 -1.30 1.55
C GLY A 43 6.19 -2.32 0.43
N ILE A 44 5.29 -2.39 -0.56
CA ILE A 44 5.46 -3.30 -1.72
C ILE A 44 6.74 -2.99 -2.49
N LYS A 45 7.09 -1.72 -2.70
CA LYS A 45 8.36 -1.35 -3.36
C LYS A 45 9.58 -1.79 -2.55
N ARG A 46 9.50 -1.80 -1.21
CA ARG A 46 10.57 -2.29 -0.33
C ARG A 46 10.74 -3.81 -0.38
N LEU A 47 9.72 -4.56 -0.81
CA LEU A 47 9.84 -6.01 -1.07
C LEU A 47 10.59 -6.34 -2.37
N LYS A 48 10.81 -5.34 -3.24
CA LYS A 48 11.51 -5.52 -4.52
C LYS A 48 12.93 -6.15 -4.39
N PRO A 49 13.80 -5.72 -3.45
CA PRO A 49 15.09 -6.40 -3.21
C PRO A 49 14.95 -7.85 -2.73
N ASP A 50 13.91 -8.17 -1.95
CA ASP A 50 13.63 -9.52 -1.46
C ASP A 50 13.05 -10.47 -2.52
N LEU A 51 12.63 -9.94 -3.68
CA LEU A 51 12.23 -10.77 -4.81
C LEU A 51 13.44 -11.57 -5.30
N LYS A 52 13.50 -12.84 -4.88
CA LYS A 52 14.40 -13.83 -5.48
C LYS A 52 14.08 -13.91 -6.97
N LYS A 53 14.96 -13.36 -7.80
CA LYS A 53 14.90 -13.55 -9.26
C LYS A 53 14.98 -15.06 -9.51
N LYS A 54 13.88 -15.60 -10.01
CA LYS A 54 13.79 -16.98 -10.46
C LYS A 54 14.14 -17.05 -11.94
#